data_AF-A0A3B8SN47-F1
#
_entry.id   AF-A0A3B8SN47-F1
#
_cell.length_a   1.000
_cell.length_b   1.000
_cell.length_c   1.000
_cell.angle_alpha   90.00
_cell.angle_beta   90.00
_cell.angle_gamma   90.00
#
_symmetry.space_group_name_H-M   'P 1'
#
loop_
_entity.id
_entity.type
_entity.pdbx_description
1 polymer ?
#
loop_
_entity_poly.entity_id
_entity_poly.type
_entity_poly.pdbx_seq_one_letter_code
_entity_poly.pdbx_strand_id
1 'polypeptide(L)'
;MYQTPEKLGTKKKLEIVAIIIGIIWAITLLINYINYTNNKPLLLAIHTTKEYDDGYVEEYISLGYIYRIYNRTSIAREELVPFWIPRENPESEPDLPKVKVFNGDDIPANPQRQDRFRGLLYFYNRKRELLGVYNCVNSNGKCSKAFAGWDKYNTSNKDALTKIDENLHTIDIIHDKYAFVDDSVPQESKYGDSSYQRIIYLYQFNEGEEHIIAKYSDIKESAYDKDRELATGDSNRFIVRNYDSPKWGVISISESGEIKEELPFEYESIDYDEDTKYYILCKDEKWTIYDLREQKQVSEESTDPIYNVWSNNNLTYYYKTGKDRYINDYKTVVDYKVYRLEDNKVFLDAPHVTEIIEKPNCLVYITEDDNILHFYDYGKVERYKLQLAFSDMHHNELTHPAFQIWRESDKYMTLRIYKGRELGNDYDTETVNLSNWEANY
;
A
#
# COMPACT_ATOMS: atom_id res chain seq x y z
N MET A 1 -40.52 -55.66 34.97
CA MET A 1 -41.50 -54.82 34.26
C MET A 1 -40.73 -53.75 33.51
N TYR A 2 -40.44 -53.96 32.23
CA TYR A 2 -39.98 -52.86 31.40
C TYR A 2 -41.21 -51.98 31.12
N GLN A 3 -41.20 -50.74 31.62
CA GLN A 3 -42.21 -49.77 31.22
C GLN A 3 -42.11 -49.66 29.70
N THR A 4 -43.12 -50.20 29.01
CA THR A 4 -43.29 -50.03 27.58
C THR A 4 -43.20 -48.54 27.32
N PRO A 5 -42.25 -48.05 26.48
CA PRO A 5 -42.03 -46.63 26.32
C PRO A 5 -43.37 -46.01 25.96
N GLU A 6 -43.85 -45.14 26.85
CA GLU A 6 -45.16 -44.52 26.75
C GLU A 6 -45.21 -43.90 25.36
N LYS A 7 -46.06 -44.47 24.48
CA LYS A 7 -46.04 -44.14 23.06
C LYS A 7 -46.19 -42.64 22.98
N LEU A 8 -45.08 -42.00 22.60
CA LEU A 8 -44.93 -40.55 22.68
C LEU A 8 -46.15 -39.96 21.98
N GLY A 9 -47.01 -39.33 22.78
CA GLY A 9 -48.34 -38.93 22.33
C GLY A 9 -48.18 -38.13 21.04
N THR A 10 -49.07 -38.32 20.08
CA THR A 10 -48.93 -37.77 18.73
C THR A 10 -48.58 -36.27 18.75
N LYS A 11 -49.10 -35.54 19.74
CA LYS A 11 -48.78 -34.14 20.02
C LYS A 11 -47.32 -33.87 20.42
N LYS A 12 -46.74 -34.62 21.36
CA LYS A 12 -45.32 -34.46 21.76
C LYS A 12 -44.35 -34.87 20.65
N LYS A 13 -44.71 -35.87 19.82
CA LYS A 13 -43.90 -36.22 18.63
C LYS A 13 -43.87 -35.07 17.64
N LEU A 14 -45.04 -34.47 17.38
CA LEU A 14 -45.16 -33.29 16.51
C LEU A 14 -44.38 -32.09 17.06
N GLU A 15 -44.42 -31.84 18.37
CA GLU A 15 -43.65 -30.75 19.01
C GLU A 15 -42.13 -30.94 18.86
N ILE A 16 -41.60 -32.14 19.10
CA ILE A 16 -40.16 -32.42 18.96
C ILE A 16 -39.72 -32.27 17.50
N VAL A 17 -40.53 -32.79 16.56
CA VAL A 17 -40.25 -32.62 15.12
C VAL A 17 -40.25 -31.15 14.72
N ALA A 18 -41.19 -30.35 15.23
CA ALA A 18 -41.23 -28.90 14.97
C ALA A 18 -39.98 -28.16 15.49
N ILE A 19 -39.48 -28.52 16.69
CA ILE A 19 -38.26 -27.92 17.26
C ILE A 19 -37.03 -28.25 16.40
N ILE A 20 -36.87 -29.52 16.01
CA ILE A 20 -35.74 -29.95 15.18
C ILE A 20 -35.75 -29.21 13.83
N ILE A 21 -36.91 -29.07 13.21
CA ILE A 21 -37.07 -28.31 11.96
C ILE A 21 -36.67 -26.84 12.16
N GLY A 22 -37.05 -26.22 13.28
CA GLY A 22 -36.67 -24.83 13.60
C GLY A 22 -35.15 -24.63 13.74
N ILE A 23 -34.45 -25.56 14.37
CA ILE A 23 -32.98 -25.48 14.54
C ILE A 23 -32.26 -25.61 13.19
N ILE A 24 -32.64 -26.60 12.37
CA ILE A 24 -32.05 -26.80 11.04
C ILE A 24 -32.25 -25.55 10.17
N TRP A 25 -33.42 -24.94 10.27
CA TRP A 25 -33.74 -23.71 9.56
C TRP A 25 -32.88 -22.52 10.01
N ALA A 26 -32.65 -22.34 11.32
CA ALA A 26 -31.79 -21.28 11.85
C ALA A 26 -30.32 -21.42 11.43
N ILE A 27 -29.79 -22.66 11.40
CA ILE A 27 -28.41 -22.91 10.94
C ILE A 27 -28.28 -22.58 9.45
N THR A 28 -29.28 -22.93 8.64
CA THR A 28 -29.28 -22.67 7.19
C THR A 28 -29.30 -21.17 6.89
N LEU A 29 -30.07 -20.39 7.65
CA LEU A 29 -30.04 -18.92 7.60
C LEU A 29 -28.63 -18.38 7.82
N LEU A 30 -27.95 -18.84 8.87
CA LEU A 30 -26.62 -18.31 9.24
C LEU A 30 -25.55 -18.64 8.20
N ILE A 31 -25.58 -19.85 7.64
CA ILE A 31 -24.68 -20.28 6.55
C ILE A 31 -24.89 -19.41 5.30
N ASN A 32 -26.14 -19.12 4.93
CA ASN A 32 -26.45 -18.28 3.78
C ASN A 32 -25.96 -16.83 3.96
N TYR A 33 -26.06 -16.27 5.17
CA TYR A 33 -25.52 -14.93 5.47
C TYR A 33 -23.98 -14.88 5.35
N ILE A 34 -23.28 -15.90 5.87
CA ILE A 34 -21.80 -15.98 5.78
C ILE A 34 -21.35 -16.19 4.32
N ASN A 35 -22.09 -16.97 3.53
CA ASN A 35 -21.77 -17.13 2.12
C ASN A 35 -21.93 -15.82 1.35
N TYR A 36 -22.97 -15.04 1.66
CA TYR A 36 -23.16 -13.70 1.09
C TYR A 36 -21.99 -12.75 1.37
N THR A 37 -21.56 -12.59 2.62
CA THR A 37 -20.45 -11.66 2.96
C THR A 37 -19.09 -12.06 2.35
N ASN A 38 -18.93 -13.32 1.97
CA ASN A 38 -17.72 -13.87 1.37
C ASN A 38 -17.84 -14.14 -0.14
N ASN A 39 -18.89 -13.66 -0.81
CA ASN A 39 -19.15 -13.88 -2.25
C ASN A 39 -19.19 -15.36 -2.68
N LYS A 40 -19.78 -16.23 -1.86
CA LYS A 40 -19.97 -17.68 -2.13
C LYS A 40 -21.45 -18.01 -2.45
N PRO A 41 -21.75 -19.12 -3.18
CA PRO A 41 -23.13 -19.50 -3.54
C PRO A 41 -24.02 -19.82 -2.33
N LEU A 42 -25.32 -19.49 -2.43
CA LEU A 42 -26.31 -19.78 -1.38
C LEU A 42 -26.76 -21.26 -1.40
N LEU A 43 -27.02 -21.80 -0.21
CA LEU A 43 -27.46 -23.18 0.00
C LEU A 43 -28.94 -23.32 -0.40
N LEU A 44 -29.19 -24.11 -1.45
CA LEU A 44 -30.49 -24.30 -2.13
C LEU A 44 -31.09 -22.98 -2.64
N ALA A 45 -30.68 -22.55 -3.83
CA ALA A 45 -31.24 -21.38 -4.51
C ALA A 45 -32.18 -21.82 -5.65
N ILE A 46 -33.47 -21.46 -5.56
CA ILE A 46 -34.34 -21.44 -6.74
C ILE A 46 -34.06 -20.13 -7.46
N HIS A 47 -33.61 -20.22 -8.70
CA HIS A 47 -33.39 -19.07 -9.56
C HIS A 47 -34.65 -18.77 -10.34
N THR A 48 -35.17 -17.56 -10.16
CA THR A 48 -36.25 -17.03 -11.00
C THR A 48 -35.83 -15.68 -11.52
N THR A 49 -36.09 -15.47 -12.80
CA THR A 49 -35.87 -14.20 -13.46
C THR A 49 -37.21 -13.51 -13.61
N LYS A 50 -37.34 -12.32 -13.05
CA LYS A 50 -38.52 -11.48 -13.25
C LYS A 50 -38.14 -10.34 -14.17
N GLU A 51 -38.75 -10.32 -15.34
CA GLU A 51 -38.56 -9.29 -16.36
C GLU A 51 -39.32 -8.02 -15.97
N TYR A 52 -38.68 -6.90 -16.22
CA TYR A 52 -39.24 -5.55 -16.08
C TYR A 52 -38.87 -4.74 -17.31
N ASP A 53 -39.54 -3.60 -17.51
CA ASP A 53 -39.32 -2.76 -18.69
C ASP A 53 -37.89 -2.17 -18.74
N ASP A 54 -37.15 -2.17 -17.62
CA ASP A 54 -35.85 -1.52 -17.43
C ASP A 54 -34.71 -2.49 -17.05
N GLY A 55 -34.92 -3.79 -17.26
CA GLY A 55 -33.99 -4.87 -16.96
C GLY A 55 -34.69 -6.04 -16.28
N TYR A 56 -33.95 -6.88 -15.58
CA TYR A 56 -34.52 -8.05 -14.92
C TYR A 56 -33.97 -8.20 -13.50
N VAL A 57 -34.73 -8.88 -12.64
CA VAL A 57 -34.26 -9.25 -11.31
C VAL A 57 -33.99 -10.73 -11.31
N GLU A 58 -32.75 -11.10 -11.01
CA GLU A 58 -32.41 -12.47 -10.67
C GLU A 58 -32.68 -12.65 -9.19
N GLU A 59 -33.74 -13.40 -8.89
CA GLU A 59 -34.14 -13.71 -7.53
C GLU A 59 -33.69 -15.14 -7.24
N TYR A 60 -32.79 -15.26 -6.26
CA TYR A 60 -32.33 -16.50 -5.68
C TYR A 60 -33.06 -16.69 -4.35
N ILE A 61 -34.11 -17.52 -4.39
CA ILE A 61 -34.86 -17.87 -3.19
C ILE A 61 -34.12 -19.01 -2.51
N SER A 62 -33.58 -18.75 -1.33
CA SER A 62 -32.98 -19.75 -0.46
C SER A 62 -33.80 -20.00 0.80
N LEU A 63 -33.46 -21.05 1.54
CA LEU A 63 -34.09 -21.33 2.82
C LEU A 63 -33.74 -20.21 3.82
N GLY A 64 -34.68 -19.29 4.02
CA GLY A 64 -34.56 -18.22 5.00
C GLY A 64 -34.32 -16.83 4.39
N TYR A 65 -33.64 -16.75 3.25
CA TYR A 65 -33.35 -15.48 2.57
C TYR A 65 -33.76 -15.52 1.11
N ILE A 66 -34.26 -14.38 0.65
CA ILE A 66 -34.37 -14.08 -0.76
C ILE A 66 -33.21 -13.14 -1.08
N TYR A 67 -32.36 -13.59 -1.98
CA TYR A 67 -31.27 -12.79 -2.52
C TYR A 67 -31.69 -12.29 -3.89
N ARG A 68 -31.64 -10.98 -4.09
CA ARG A 68 -31.98 -10.38 -5.38
C ARG A 68 -30.79 -9.63 -5.90
N ILE A 69 -30.39 -10.02 -7.10
CA ILE A 69 -29.52 -9.24 -7.94
C ILE A 69 -30.44 -8.43 -8.83
N TYR A 70 -30.54 -7.15 -8.51
CA TYR A 70 -31.28 -6.22 -9.33
C TYR A 70 -30.42 -5.84 -10.52
N ASN A 71 -30.56 -6.59 -11.61
CA ASN A 71 -30.01 -6.24 -12.93
C ASN A 71 -30.99 -5.30 -13.65
N ARG A 72 -31.54 -4.34 -12.89
CA ARG A 72 -32.48 -3.33 -13.34
C ARG A 72 -31.79 -1.99 -13.31
N THR A 73 -31.95 -1.22 -14.38
CA THR A 73 -31.28 0.07 -14.53
C THR A 73 -31.66 1.09 -13.45
N SER A 74 -32.83 0.95 -12.82
CA SER A 74 -33.30 1.81 -11.73
C SER A 74 -32.78 1.44 -10.33
N ILE A 75 -32.23 0.23 -10.10
CA ILE A 75 -31.88 -0.29 -8.77
C ILE A 75 -30.54 -1.04 -8.84
N ALA A 76 -29.46 -0.44 -8.32
CA ALA A 76 -28.09 -0.92 -8.32
C ALA A 76 -27.70 -1.29 -6.89
N ARG A 77 -28.43 -2.27 -6.37
CA ARG A 77 -28.28 -2.82 -5.04
C ARG A 77 -28.35 -4.34 -5.15
N GLU A 78 -27.52 -5.02 -4.38
CA GLU A 78 -27.78 -6.41 -4.04
C GLU A 78 -28.48 -6.40 -2.68
N GLU A 79 -29.58 -7.12 -2.57
CA GLU A 79 -30.29 -7.22 -1.29
C GLU A 79 -30.39 -8.67 -0.84
N LEU A 80 -30.13 -8.86 0.45
CA LEU A 80 -30.40 -10.10 1.16
C LEU A 80 -31.48 -9.80 2.20
N VAL A 81 -32.71 -10.22 1.92
CA VAL A 81 -33.86 -9.97 2.80
C VAL A 81 -34.46 -11.28 3.29
N PRO A 82 -34.89 -11.38 4.56
CA PRO A 82 -35.60 -12.56 5.04
C PRO A 82 -36.90 -12.78 4.27
N PHE A 83 -37.20 -14.02 3.87
CA PHE A 83 -38.32 -14.30 2.95
C PHE A 83 -39.71 -13.94 3.52
N TRP A 84 -39.82 -13.80 4.85
CA TRP A 84 -41.08 -13.52 5.55
C TRP A 84 -41.39 -12.03 5.69
N ILE A 85 -40.48 -11.14 5.27
CA ILE A 85 -40.78 -9.70 5.21
C ILE A 85 -41.64 -9.45 3.96
N PRO A 86 -42.82 -8.80 4.09
CA PRO A 86 -43.69 -8.51 2.96
C PRO A 86 -42.92 -7.71 1.91
N ARG A 87 -43.09 -8.15 0.67
CA ARG A 87 -42.37 -7.63 -0.49
C ARG A 87 -43.11 -6.43 -1.03
N GLU A 88 -42.57 -5.24 -0.87
CA GLU A 88 -42.85 -4.20 -1.85
C GLU A 88 -42.08 -4.62 -3.12
N ASN A 89 -42.75 -4.63 -4.27
CA ASN A 89 -41.97 -4.50 -5.50
C ASN A 89 -41.24 -3.19 -5.30
N PRO A 90 -39.91 -3.15 -5.34
CA PRO A 90 -39.25 -1.87 -5.21
C PRO A 90 -39.86 -1.00 -6.29
N GLU A 91 -40.56 0.04 -5.85
CA GLU A 91 -40.94 1.12 -6.74
C GLU A 91 -39.66 1.52 -7.43
N SER A 92 -39.72 1.82 -8.72
CA SER A 92 -38.56 2.36 -9.42
C SER A 92 -38.01 3.48 -8.55
N GLU A 93 -36.91 3.20 -7.85
CA GLU A 93 -36.18 4.26 -7.19
C GLU A 93 -35.82 5.21 -8.32
N PRO A 94 -35.96 6.53 -8.10
CA PRO A 94 -35.65 7.49 -9.15
C PRO A 94 -34.28 7.11 -9.71
N ASP A 95 -34.26 6.82 -11.02
CA ASP A 95 -33.21 6.07 -11.70
C ASP A 95 -31.82 6.27 -11.06
N LEU A 96 -31.20 5.20 -10.60
CA LEU A 96 -29.78 5.26 -10.26
C LEU A 96 -28.99 5.68 -11.51
N PRO A 97 -27.93 6.50 -11.34
CA PRO A 97 -27.29 7.14 -12.47
C PRO A 97 -26.67 6.08 -13.38
N LYS A 98 -27.09 6.07 -14.65
CA LYS A 98 -26.55 5.19 -15.68
C LYS A 98 -25.03 5.31 -15.74
N VAL A 99 -24.32 4.17 -15.70
CA VAL A 99 -22.89 4.11 -15.98
C VAL A 99 -22.66 4.51 -17.42
N LYS A 100 -21.93 5.60 -17.61
CA LYS A 100 -21.68 6.19 -18.92
C LYS A 100 -20.34 5.68 -19.45
N VAL A 101 -20.31 5.24 -20.72
CA VAL A 101 -19.06 5.26 -21.50
C VAL A 101 -18.66 6.71 -21.50
N PHE A 102 -17.45 7.02 -21.07
CA PHE A 102 -17.17 8.40 -20.83
C PHE A 102 -17.31 9.25 -22.12
N ASN A 103 -18.29 10.16 -22.14
CA ASN A 103 -18.67 11.04 -23.25
C ASN A 103 -19.13 12.42 -22.74
N GLY A 104 -18.40 13.08 -21.85
CA GLY A 104 -18.34 14.55 -21.70
C GLY A 104 -19.56 15.41 -21.29
N ASP A 105 -20.82 14.98 -21.45
CA ASP A 105 -21.98 15.90 -21.29
C ASP A 105 -22.89 15.56 -20.09
N ASP A 106 -22.43 14.65 -19.24
CA ASP A 106 -23.34 13.64 -18.72
C ASP A 106 -23.17 13.45 -17.20
N ILE A 107 -22.48 14.35 -16.50
CA ILE A 107 -22.24 14.26 -15.05
C ILE A 107 -23.21 15.11 -14.22
N PRO A 108 -23.73 14.58 -13.09
CA PRO A 108 -24.77 15.24 -12.28
C PRO A 108 -24.28 16.42 -11.44
N ALA A 109 -25.19 17.37 -11.22
CA ALA A 109 -24.98 18.56 -10.42
C ALA A 109 -25.08 18.31 -8.91
N ASN A 110 -24.00 18.61 -8.17
CA ASN A 110 -23.81 18.74 -6.71
C ASN A 110 -23.16 17.58 -5.88
N PRO A 111 -22.05 16.93 -6.30
CA PRO A 111 -21.35 15.93 -5.51
C PRO A 111 -20.39 16.58 -4.48
N GLN A 112 -20.16 15.93 -3.33
CA GLN A 112 -19.16 16.12 -2.29
C GLN A 112 -18.36 14.88 -1.83
N ARG A 113 -18.35 13.76 -2.56
CA ARG A 113 -17.34 12.68 -2.41
C ARG A 113 -17.16 11.93 -3.75
N GLN A 114 -16.03 11.27 -3.99
CA GLN A 114 -15.77 10.45 -5.17
C GLN A 114 -14.79 9.31 -4.90
N ASP A 115 -15.04 8.12 -5.47
CA ASP A 115 -14.21 6.92 -5.27
C ASP A 115 -13.91 6.20 -6.60
N ARG A 116 -12.87 5.35 -6.62
CA ARG A 116 -12.48 4.51 -7.78
C ARG A 116 -12.36 3.05 -7.34
N PHE A 117 -13.06 2.13 -8.01
CA PHE A 117 -13.17 0.72 -7.60
C PHE A 117 -13.64 -0.19 -8.75
N ARG A 118 -12.92 -1.29 -9.04
CA ARG A 118 -13.26 -2.29 -10.09
C ARG A 118 -13.42 -1.73 -11.52
N GLY A 119 -12.56 -0.79 -11.90
CA GLY A 119 -12.50 -0.25 -13.25
C GLY A 119 -13.54 0.82 -13.59
N LEU A 120 -14.08 1.46 -12.56
CA LEU A 120 -15.07 2.53 -12.65
C LEU A 120 -14.75 3.69 -11.69
N LEU A 121 -15.23 4.89 -12.05
CA LEU A 121 -15.20 6.15 -11.29
C LEU A 121 -16.57 6.43 -10.66
N TYR A 122 -16.64 7.02 -9.46
CA TYR A 122 -17.87 7.28 -8.68
C TYR A 122 -17.92 8.71 -8.12
N PHE A 123 -19.07 9.38 -8.08
CA PHE A 123 -19.29 10.71 -7.46
C PHE A 123 -20.43 10.63 -6.44
N TYR A 124 -20.50 11.48 -5.40
CA TYR A 124 -21.44 11.53 -4.24
C TYR A 124 -21.60 12.95 -3.74
N ASN A 125 -22.57 13.38 -2.88
CA ASN A 125 -22.95 14.73 -2.37
C ASN A 125 -22.61 15.02 -0.87
N ARG A 126 -23.08 16.16 -0.31
CA ARG A 126 -22.75 16.76 1.01
C ARG A 126 -23.14 15.91 2.23
N LYS A 127 -24.01 14.92 2.04
CA LYS A 127 -24.42 13.93 3.06
C LYS A 127 -23.78 12.55 2.83
N ARG A 128 -22.84 12.46 1.88
CA ARG A 128 -22.19 11.24 1.34
C ARG A 128 -23.05 10.39 0.38
N GLU A 129 -23.95 10.99 -0.40
CA GLU A 129 -24.88 10.24 -1.30
C GLU A 129 -24.46 10.31 -2.78
N LEU A 130 -24.32 9.18 -3.48
CA LEU A 130 -23.77 9.02 -4.84
C LEU A 130 -24.53 9.81 -5.93
N LEU A 131 -23.80 10.56 -6.75
CA LEU A 131 -24.26 11.31 -7.91
C LEU A 131 -24.04 10.61 -9.27
N GLY A 132 -22.89 10.00 -9.60
CA GLY A 132 -22.64 9.45 -10.96
C GLY A 132 -21.44 8.49 -11.08
N VAL A 133 -21.39 7.62 -12.11
CA VAL A 133 -20.38 6.55 -12.26
C VAL A 133 -19.95 6.28 -13.73
N TYR A 134 -18.66 6.00 -14.01
CA TYR A 134 -18.08 6.04 -15.38
C TYR A 134 -16.96 5.00 -15.66
N ASN A 135 -16.69 4.67 -16.94
CA ASN A 135 -15.92 3.47 -17.36
C ASN A 135 -14.60 3.71 -18.16
N CYS A 136 -13.62 2.81 -17.99
CA CYS A 136 -12.34 2.74 -18.73
C CYS A 136 -12.52 2.32 -20.21
N VAL A 137 -11.71 2.89 -21.11
CA VAL A 137 -11.94 2.85 -22.57
C VAL A 137 -11.17 1.74 -23.30
N ASN A 138 -10.13 1.12 -22.70
CA ASN A 138 -9.12 0.37 -23.46
C ASN A 138 -8.83 -1.10 -23.10
N SER A 139 -9.47 -1.74 -22.11
CA SER A 139 -9.15 -3.14 -21.82
C SER A 139 -10.36 -3.96 -21.35
N ASN A 140 -10.43 -5.21 -21.81
CA ASN A 140 -11.26 -6.26 -21.18
C ASN A 140 -10.72 -6.65 -19.77
N GLY A 141 -9.93 -5.79 -19.13
CA GLY A 141 -9.22 -6.00 -17.87
C GLY A 141 -9.73 -5.09 -16.75
N LYS A 142 -9.41 -5.45 -15.50
CA LYS A 142 -9.78 -4.67 -14.30
C LYS A 142 -8.80 -3.51 -14.14
N CYS A 143 -9.16 -2.29 -14.58
CA CYS A 143 -8.40 -1.09 -14.19
C CYS A 143 -8.57 -0.81 -12.67
N SER A 144 -7.50 -0.39 -11.99
CA SER A 144 -7.50 -0.10 -10.55
C SER A 144 -6.92 1.30 -10.28
N LYS A 145 -7.09 1.84 -9.06
CA LYS A 145 -6.24 2.97 -8.65
C LYS A 145 -4.79 2.53 -8.80
N ALA A 146 -3.94 3.42 -9.30
CA ALA A 146 -2.53 3.12 -9.39
C ALA A 146 -1.94 2.91 -8.01
N PHE A 147 -0.93 2.07 -7.96
CA PHE A 147 -0.16 1.80 -6.76
C PHE A 147 1.28 2.27 -6.96
N ALA A 148 1.98 2.57 -5.86
CA ALA A 148 3.39 2.91 -5.91
C ALA A 148 4.18 1.76 -6.57
N GLY A 149 4.78 2.07 -7.71
CA GLY A 149 5.49 1.14 -8.55
C GLY A 149 6.88 0.81 -8.06
N TRP A 150 7.46 -0.18 -8.74
CA TRP A 150 8.81 -0.61 -8.45
C TRP A 150 9.80 0.00 -9.44
N ASP A 151 10.94 0.43 -8.90
CA ASP A 151 12.10 0.88 -9.67
C ASP A 151 13.25 -0.07 -9.41
N LYS A 152 13.97 -0.45 -10.46
CA LYS A 152 15.18 -1.28 -10.40
C LYS A 152 16.20 -0.74 -9.40
N TYR A 153 16.30 0.58 -9.31
CA TYR A 153 17.21 1.27 -8.40
C TYR A 153 16.48 1.81 -7.18
N ASN A 154 15.31 1.29 -6.78
CA ASN A 154 14.62 1.80 -5.60
C ASN A 154 15.52 1.73 -4.37
N THR A 155 16.11 2.86 -4.00
CA THR A 155 17.16 2.99 -3.00
C THR A 155 16.61 3.01 -1.59
N SER A 156 15.38 3.48 -1.42
CA SER A 156 14.60 3.39 -0.18
C SER A 156 14.36 1.96 0.32
N ASN A 157 14.56 0.93 -0.51
CA ASN A 157 14.22 -0.47 -0.21
C ASN A 157 15.42 -1.42 0.03
N LYS A 158 16.59 -0.92 0.46
CA LYS A 158 17.75 -1.80 0.75
C LYS A 158 18.28 -1.77 2.18
N ASP A 159 17.55 -1.25 3.16
CA ASP A 159 17.91 -1.47 4.56
C ASP A 159 17.01 -2.51 5.24
N ALA A 160 17.67 -3.35 6.04
CA ALA A 160 17.12 -4.53 6.65
C ALA A 160 16.22 -4.19 7.86
N LEU A 161 15.17 -5.00 8.04
CA LEU A 161 14.40 -5.17 9.28
C LEU A 161 13.81 -3.91 9.90
N THR A 162 12.59 -3.57 9.51
CA THR A 162 11.53 -3.28 10.50
C THR A 162 10.14 -3.18 9.89
N LYS A 163 10.01 -3.09 8.57
CA LYS A 163 8.75 -3.37 7.89
C LYS A 163 9.03 -4.19 6.64
N ILE A 164 8.42 -5.36 6.60
CA ILE A 164 8.06 -5.93 5.32
C ILE A 164 7.04 -4.95 4.75
N ASP A 165 7.45 -4.05 3.86
CA ASP A 165 6.47 -3.28 3.10
C ASP A 165 5.97 -4.18 1.96
N GLU A 166 5.13 -5.14 2.36
CA GLU A 166 4.46 -6.09 1.47
C GLU A 166 3.30 -5.43 0.71
N ASN A 167 3.07 -4.13 0.92
CA ASN A 167 1.90 -3.44 0.41
C ASN A 167 2.29 -2.38 -0.63
N LEU A 168 1.93 -2.66 -1.88
CA LEU A 168 1.91 -1.62 -2.92
C LEU A 168 0.87 -0.55 -2.50
N HIS A 169 1.35 0.60 -2.01
CA HIS A 169 0.46 1.66 -1.53
C HIS A 169 -0.39 2.23 -2.65
N THR A 170 -1.70 2.34 -2.40
CA THR A 170 -2.63 2.92 -3.37
C THR A 170 -2.44 4.43 -3.42
N ILE A 171 -2.23 4.98 -4.63
CA ILE A 171 -2.12 6.43 -4.83
C ILE A 171 -3.47 7.10 -4.53
N ASP A 172 -3.44 8.16 -3.72
CA ASP A 172 -4.64 8.89 -3.33
C ASP A 172 -5.22 9.71 -4.49
N ILE A 173 -6.46 10.17 -4.29
CA ILE A 173 -7.10 11.21 -5.06
C ILE A 173 -6.42 12.55 -4.75
N ILE A 174 -6.19 13.32 -5.81
CA ILE A 174 -5.52 14.61 -5.78
C ILE A 174 -6.58 15.69 -5.98
N HIS A 175 -6.65 16.65 -5.07
CA HIS A 175 -7.61 17.77 -5.13
C HIS A 175 -9.08 17.37 -5.29
N ASP A 176 -9.46 16.16 -4.87
CA ASP A 176 -10.80 15.58 -5.10
C ASP A 176 -11.24 15.57 -6.58
N LYS A 177 -10.28 15.62 -7.52
CA LYS A 177 -10.54 15.81 -8.97
C LYS A 177 -9.62 15.03 -9.90
N TYR A 178 -8.47 14.56 -9.43
CA TYR A 178 -7.52 13.81 -10.25
C TYR A 178 -7.12 12.52 -9.55
N ALA A 179 -6.83 11.49 -10.31
CA ALA A 179 -6.13 10.34 -9.78
C ALA A 179 -5.45 9.54 -10.89
N PHE A 180 -4.47 8.76 -10.48
CA PHE A 180 -3.81 7.80 -11.35
C PHE A 180 -4.61 6.49 -11.42
N VAL A 181 -4.84 5.99 -12.63
CA VAL A 181 -5.46 4.70 -12.94
C VAL A 181 -4.42 3.79 -13.53
N ASP A 182 -4.29 2.60 -12.99
CA ASP A 182 -3.50 1.52 -13.55
C ASP A 182 -4.36 0.69 -14.51
N ASP A 183 -3.99 0.70 -15.79
CA ASP A 183 -4.58 -0.09 -16.88
C ASP A 183 -3.52 -1.06 -17.44
N SER A 184 -2.73 -1.67 -16.54
CA SER A 184 -1.74 -2.68 -16.91
C SER A 184 -2.38 -3.90 -17.55
N VAL A 185 -1.71 -4.43 -18.58
CA VAL A 185 -2.12 -5.67 -19.24
C VAL A 185 -1.10 -6.77 -18.95
N PRO A 186 -1.50 -7.96 -18.46
CA PRO A 186 -0.63 -9.11 -18.36
C PRO A 186 -0.08 -9.49 -19.73
N GLN A 187 1.22 -9.72 -19.86
CA GLN A 187 1.84 -10.26 -21.06
C GLN A 187 2.24 -11.73 -20.82
N GLU A 188 1.85 -12.61 -21.74
CA GLU A 188 2.37 -13.98 -21.77
C GLU A 188 3.86 -13.95 -22.13
N SER A 189 4.74 -14.27 -21.17
CA SER A 189 6.16 -14.45 -21.48
C SER A 189 6.44 -15.88 -21.95
N LYS A 190 7.38 -16.03 -22.89
CA LYS A 190 7.87 -17.35 -23.36
C LYS A 190 8.58 -18.16 -22.26
N TYR A 191 8.85 -17.57 -21.10
CA TYR A 191 9.69 -18.14 -20.04
C TYR A 191 9.04 -18.18 -18.64
N GLY A 192 7.73 -17.99 -18.53
CA GLY A 192 6.98 -18.43 -17.35
C GLY A 192 6.86 -17.46 -16.19
N ASP A 193 7.40 -16.23 -16.28
CA ASP A 193 7.10 -15.16 -15.32
C ASP A 193 6.15 -14.13 -15.94
N SER A 194 5.13 -13.73 -15.18
CA SER A 194 4.08 -12.77 -15.53
C SER A 194 4.64 -11.36 -15.74
N SER A 195 5.22 -11.08 -16.91
CA SER A 195 5.57 -9.70 -17.28
C SER A 195 4.29 -8.88 -17.49
N TYR A 196 4.13 -7.75 -16.82
CA TYR A 196 3.03 -6.81 -17.06
C TYR A 196 3.52 -5.67 -17.96
N GLN A 197 2.71 -5.26 -18.95
CA GLN A 197 2.89 -3.95 -19.56
C GLN A 197 2.13 -2.94 -18.72
N ARG A 198 2.85 -2.21 -17.88
CA ARG A 198 2.25 -1.21 -17.00
C ARG A 198 1.90 0.05 -17.76
N ILE A 199 0.64 0.48 -17.65
CA ILE A 199 0.14 1.73 -18.23
C ILE A 199 -0.60 2.48 -17.14
N ILE A 200 -0.10 3.66 -16.78
CA ILE A 200 -0.70 4.53 -15.78
C ILE A 200 -1.29 5.75 -16.48
N TYR A 201 -2.59 5.96 -16.32
CA TYR A 201 -3.27 7.15 -16.82
C TYR A 201 -3.53 8.12 -15.68
N LEU A 202 -3.21 9.40 -15.88
CA LEU A 202 -3.73 10.46 -15.04
C LEU A 202 -5.10 10.87 -15.58
N TYR A 203 -6.12 10.62 -14.79
CA TYR A 203 -7.52 10.90 -15.12
C TYR A 203 -8.02 12.07 -14.27
N GLN A 204 -8.63 13.05 -14.94
CA GLN A 204 -9.44 14.10 -14.31
C GLN A 204 -10.91 13.65 -14.21
N PHE A 205 -11.58 14.00 -13.12
CA PHE A 205 -13.00 13.70 -12.85
C PHE A 205 -13.74 14.93 -12.36
N ASN A 206 -14.19 15.78 -13.28
CA ASN A 206 -15.05 16.92 -12.95
C ASN A 206 -16.44 16.68 -13.50
N GLU A 207 -17.48 17.30 -12.91
CA GLU A 207 -18.83 17.29 -13.45
C GLU A 207 -18.87 17.70 -14.95
N GLY A 208 -19.05 16.72 -15.82
CA GLY A 208 -19.29 16.85 -17.24
C GLY A 208 -18.23 16.07 -17.97
N GLU A 209 -16.96 16.33 -17.65
CA GLU A 209 -15.79 15.97 -18.44
C GLU A 209 -14.77 15.14 -17.63
N GLU A 210 -14.57 13.90 -18.05
CA GLU A 210 -13.53 12.98 -17.65
C GLU A 210 -12.74 12.63 -18.90
N HIS A 211 -11.45 12.82 -18.82
CA HIS A 211 -10.58 12.38 -19.89
C HIS A 211 -9.20 12.10 -19.33
N ILE A 212 -8.45 11.31 -20.09
CA ILE A 212 -7.05 11.04 -19.83
C ILE A 212 -6.29 12.33 -20.16
N ILE A 213 -5.65 12.93 -19.16
CA ILE A 213 -4.85 14.15 -19.33
C ILE A 213 -3.35 13.85 -19.46
N ALA A 214 -2.89 12.70 -18.99
CA ALA A 214 -1.53 12.22 -19.23
C ALA A 214 -1.43 10.69 -19.13
N LYS A 215 -0.34 10.17 -19.69
CA LYS A 215 -0.01 8.75 -19.72
C LYS A 215 1.43 8.54 -19.27
N TYR A 216 1.64 7.57 -18.40
CA TYR A 216 2.91 7.21 -17.79
C TYR A 216 3.10 5.69 -17.87
N SER A 217 4.34 5.22 -17.86
CA SER A 217 4.63 3.79 -17.72
C SER A 217 4.66 3.34 -16.26
N ASP A 218 4.83 4.28 -15.32
CA ASP A 218 4.94 3.97 -13.90
C ASP A 218 4.74 5.23 -13.02
N ILE A 219 4.53 5.05 -11.72
CA ILE A 219 4.40 6.09 -10.69
C ILE A 219 4.93 5.61 -9.34
N LYS A 220 5.62 6.46 -8.57
CA LYS A 220 5.97 6.23 -7.17
C LYS A 220 5.29 7.26 -6.26
N GLU A 221 5.13 6.89 -5.00
CA GLU A 221 4.77 7.83 -3.96
C GLU A 221 5.93 8.78 -3.64
N SER A 222 5.60 10.00 -3.23
CA SER A 222 6.57 10.93 -2.64
C SER A 222 6.22 11.28 -1.20
N ALA A 223 5.09 10.84 -0.67
CA ALA A 223 4.76 10.94 0.75
C ALA A 223 3.73 9.87 1.08
N TYR A 224 3.64 9.45 2.33
CA TYR A 224 2.67 8.43 2.74
C TYR A 224 1.85 8.90 3.94
N ASP A 225 0.53 8.98 3.75
CA ASP A 225 -0.39 9.24 4.85
C ASP A 225 -0.59 7.94 5.65
N LYS A 226 0.13 7.82 6.77
CA LYS A 226 0.07 6.68 7.69
C LYS A 226 -1.30 6.47 8.31
N ASP A 227 -2.10 7.52 8.49
CA ASP A 227 -3.42 7.42 9.11
C ASP A 227 -4.46 6.88 8.13
N ARG A 228 -4.31 7.19 6.84
CA ARG A 228 -5.21 6.74 5.76
C ARG A 228 -4.70 5.51 5.02
N GLU A 229 -3.44 5.15 5.23
CA GLU A 229 -2.71 4.12 4.49
C GLU A 229 -2.67 4.39 2.98
N LEU A 230 -2.49 5.67 2.59
CA LEU A 230 -2.51 6.09 1.19
C LEU A 230 -1.22 6.79 0.78
N ALA A 231 -0.74 6.44 -0.40
CA ALA A 231 0.35 7.13 -1.06
C ALA A 231 -0.13 8.51 -1.50
N THR A 232 0.50 9.55 -0.99
CA THR A 232 0.22 10.94 -1.31
C THR A 232 1.39 11.56 -2.08
N GLY A 233 1.17 12.76 -2.60
CA GLY A 233 2.23 13.56 -3.18
C GLY A 233 2.68 14.64 -2.20
N ASP A 234 3.98 14.83 -1.98
CA ASP A 234 4.47 16.01 -1.27
C ASP A 234 4.02 17.26 -2.01
N SER A 235 3.12 18.04 -1.42
CA SER A 235 2.56 19.22 -2.06
C SER A 235 1.96 18.94 -3.47
N ASN A 236 1.37 17.75 -3.67
CA ASN A 236 0.84 17.26 -4.95
C ASN A 236 1.90 17.01 -6.04
N ARG A 237 3.14 16.74 -5.63
CA ARG A 237 4.20 16.28 -6.52
C ARG A 237 4.23 14.76 -6.60
N PHE A 238 4.42 14.23 -7.80
CA PHE A 238 4.43 12.80 -8.05
C PHE A 238 5.66 12.44 -8.87
N ILE A 239 6.33 11.36 -8.47
CA ILE A 239 7.43 10.78 -9.22
C ILE A 239 6.80 9.85 -10.26
N VAL A 240 6.96 10.17 -11.54
CA VAL A 240 6.31 9.44 -12.64
C VAL A 240 7.34 9.03 -13.67
N ARG A 241 7.08 7.91 -14.35
CA ARG A 241 7.93 7.41 -15.42
C ARG A 241 7.27 7.69 -16.76
N ASN A 242 7.96 8.39 -17.64
CA ASN A 242 7.41 8.74 -18.94
C ASN A 242 7.17 7.48 -19.79
N TYR A 243 6.04 7.47 -20.51
CA TYR A 243 5.60 6.31 -21.27
C TYR A 243 6.45 6.04 -22.52
N ASP A 244 6.88 7.09 -23.22
CA ASP A 244 7.60 7.01 -24.49
C ASP A 244 9.12 6.91 -24.29
N SER A 245 9.65 7.67 -23.34
CA SER A 245 11.01 7.56 -22.84
C SER A 245 10.93 7.02 -21.41
N PRO A 246 11.27 5.76 -21.13
CA PRO A 246 11.08 5.13 -19.80
C PRO A 246 12.08 5.64 -18.74
N LYS A 247 12.19 6.96 -18.64
CA LYS A 247 12.93 7.79 -17.70
C LYS A 247 11.95 8.38 -16.69
N TRP A 248 12.44 8.62 -15.49
CA TRP A 248 11.70 9.21 -14.40
C TRP A 248 11.80 10.73 -14.45
N GLY A 249 10.75 11.39 -13.97
CA GLY A 249 10.65 12.83 -13.75
C GLY A 249 9.71 13.11 -12.58
N VAL A 250 9.62 14.39 -12.19
CA VAL A 250 8.67 14.83 -11.15
C VAL A 250 7.72 15.82 -11.77
N ILE A 251 6.44 15.57 -11.58
CA ILE A 251 5.38 16.49 -11.97
C ILE A 251 4.68 17.02 -10.73
N SER A 252 4.16 18.24 -10.80
CA SER A 252 3.15 18.72 -9.88
C SER A 252 1.81 18.85 -10.60
N ILE A 253 0.74 18.60 -9.85
CA ILE A 253 -0.64 18.74 -10.35
C ILE A 253 -1.31 19.85 -9.55
N SER A 254 -1.61 20.96 -10.22
CA SER A 254 -2.35 22.07 -9.62
C SER A 254 -3.84 21.73 -9.42
N GLU A 255 -4.55 22.50 -8.60
CA GLU A 255 -6.01 22.35 -8.44
C GLU A 255 -6.77 22.49 -9.78
N SER A 256 -6.27 23.34 -10.68
CA SER A 256 -6.80 23.53 -12.03
C SER A 256 -6.44 22.40 -13.00
N GLY A 257 -5.61 21.44 -12.60
CA GLY A 257 -5.24 20.29 -13.42
C GLY A 257 -4.08 20.55 -14.39
N GLU A 258 -3.47 21.73 -14.31
CA GLU A 258 -2.20 22.00 -14.99
C GLU A 258 -1.14 21.06 -14.43
N ILE A 259 -0.54 20.28 -15.33
CA ILE A 259 0.60 19.41 -15.06
C ILE A 259 1.85 20.23 -15.34
N LYS A 260 2.60 20.54 -14.29
CA LYS A 260 3.90 21.22 -14.41
C LYS A 260 5.01 20.21 -14.19
N GLU A 261 5.95 20.18 -15.12
CA GLU A 261 7.21 19.48 -14.94
C GLU A 261 8.05 20.24 -13.90
N GLU A 262 8.31 19.59 -12.77
CA GLU A 262 9.18 20.10 -11.70
C GLU A 262 10.61 19.56 -11.87
N LEU A 263 10.75 18.31 -12.34
CA LEU A 263 12.01 17.73 -12.79
C LEU A 263 11.82 17.03 -14.14
N PRO A 264 12.76 17.21 -15.09
CA PRO A 264 12.66 16.66 -16.43
C PRO A 264 12.69 15.13 -16.47
N PHE A 265 12.09 14.55 -17.51
CA PHE A 265 12.09 13.10 -17.76
C PHE A 265 13.42 12.57 -18.33
N GLU A 266 14.50 12.70 -17.57
CA GLU A 266 15.84 12.27 -17.99
C GLU A 266 16.53 11.30 -17.02
N TYR A 267 15.92 11.05 -15.86
CA TYR A 267 16.54 10.28 -14.78
C TYR A 267 16.31 8.77 -14.94
N GLU A 268 17.31 7.95 -14.64
CA GLU A 268 17.13 6.49 -14.53
C GLU A 268 16.42 6.09 -13.23
N SER A 269 16.51 6.91 -12.19
CA SER A 269 15.85 6.70 -10.91
C SER A 269 15.62 8.03 -10.19
N ILE A 270 14.51 8.11 -9.47
CA ILE A 270 14.19 9.20 -8.54
C ILE A 270 13.63 8.56 -7.28
N ASP A 271 14.13 9.01 -6.13
CA ASP A 271 13.62 8.72 -4.80
C ASP A 271 13.38 10.02 -4.05
N TYR A 272 12.56 9.98 -3.00
CA TYR A 272 12.22 11.15 -2.21
C TYR A 272 12.18 10.83 -0.73
N ASP A 273 12.90 11.65 0.05
CA ASP A 273 12.90 11.54 1.50
C ASP A 273 11.88 12.50 2.11
N GLU A 274 10.87 11.95 2.79
CA GLU A 274 9.75 12.73 3.33
C GLU A 274 10.19 13.66 4.46
N ASP A 275 11.20 13.29 5.24
CA ASP A 275 11.64 14.05 6.42
C ASP A 275 12.45 15.29 6.02
N THR A 276 13.39 15.15 5.09
CA THR A 276 14.27 16.22 4.60
C THR A 276 13.69 17.00 3.43
N LYS A 277 12.71 16.41 2.73
CA LYS A 277 12.11 16.93 1.50
C LYS A 277 13.08 16.99 0.31
N TYR A 278 14.14 16.19 0.36
CA TYR A 278 15.12 16.10 -0.72
C TYR A 278 14.82 14.96 -1.68
N TYR A 279 15.20 15.17 -2.95
CA TYR A 279 15.16 14.14 -3.97
C TYR A 279 16.53 13.51 -4.14
N ILE A 280 16.57 12.19 -4.28
CA ILE A 280 17.75 11.44 -4.69
C ILE A 280 17.58 11.11 -6.17
N LEU A 281 18.48 11.60 -7.01
CA LEU A 281 18.38 11.52 -8.47
C LEU A 281 19.51 10.67 -9.03
N CYS A 282 19.18 9.74 -9.94
CA CYS A 282 20.16 9.01 -10.76
C CYS A 282 20.05 9.47 -12.21
N LYS A 283 21.14 10.01 -12.76
CA LYS A 283 21.28 10.40 -14.16
C LYS A 283 22.62 9.90 -14.71
N ASP A 284 22.62 9.17 -15.82
CA ASP A 284 23.82 8.62 -16.46
C ASP A 284 24.71 7.83 -15.45
N GLU A 285 24.07 7.03 -14.57
CA GLU A 285 24.71 6.28 -13.48
C GLU A 285 25.40 7.13 -12.40
N LYS A 286 25.10 8.44 -12.35
CA LYS A 286 25.54 9.37 -11.31
C LYS A 286 24.40 9.71 -10.37
N TRP A 287 24.68 9.68 -9.09
CA TRP A 287 23.74 9.94 -8.01
C TRP A 287 23.95 11.32 -7.42
N THR A 288 22.87 12.06 -7.22
CA THR A 288 22.88 13.41 -6.65
C THR A 288 21.70 13.61 -5.71
N ILE A 289 21.84 14.56 -4.79
CA ILE A 289 20.77 15.03 -3.92
C ILE A 289 20.36 16.41 -4.41
N TYR A 290 19.06 16.61 -4.60
CA TYR A 290 18.48 17.80 -5.17
C TYR A 290 17.43 18.40 -4.24
N ASP A 291 17.55 19.71 -4.00
CA ASP A 291 16.52 20.49 -3.31
C ASP A 291 15.63 21.17 -4.35
N LEU A 292 14.42 20.63 -4.51
CA LEU A 292 13.46 21.15 -5.45
C LEU A 292 12.93 22.54 -5.07
N ARG A 293 12.92 22.89 -3.77
CA ARG A 293 12.45 24.21 -3.29
C ARG A 293 13.41 25.31 -3.71
N GLU A 294 14.70 25.00 -3.62
CA GLU A 294 15.81 25.88 -3.96
C GLU A 294 16.27 25.74 -5.43
N GLN A 295 15.68 24.78 -6.16
CA GLN A 295 16.03 24.42 -7.54
C GLN A 295 17.53 24.20 -7.76
N LYS A 296 18.17 23.48 -6.82
CA LYS A 296 19.62 23.25 -6.87
C LYS A 296 20.00 21.86 -6.41
N GLN A 297 21.07 21.36 -7.02
CA GLN A 297 21.81 20.23 -6.50
C GLN A 297 22.52 20.65 -5.20
N VAL A 298 22.41 19.82 -4.16
CA VAL A 298 22.95 20.08 -2.81
C VAL A 298 24.05 19.10 -2.40
N SER A 299 24.27 18.02 -3.15
CA SER A 299 25.41 17.11 -2.97
C SER A 299 26.41 17.21 -4.14
N GLU A 300 27.61 16.64 -3.98
CA GLU A 300 28.43 16.30 -5.16
C GLU A 300 27.83 15.10 -5.91
N GLU A 301 28.27 14.89 -7.15
CA GLU A 301 27.93 13.68 -7.89
C GLU A 301 28.64 12.45 -7.30
N SER A 302 27.88 11.40 -7.02
CA SER A 302 28.39 10.12 -6.55
C SER A 302 28.28 9.06 -7.63
N THR A 303 29.30 8.20 -7.75
CA THR A 303 29.20 6.96 -8.54
C THR A 303 28.54 5.83 -7.79
N ASP A 304 28.56 5.90 -6.45
CA ASP A 304 27.92 4.92 -5.59
C ASP A 304 26.47 5.36 -5.32
N PRO A 305 25.48 4.45 -5.40
CA PRO A 305 24.08 4.76 -5.08
C PRO A 305 23.92 5.45 -3.73
N ILE A 306 23.09 6.49 -3.70
CA ILE A 306 22.69 7.19 -2.48
C ILE A 306 21.41 6.51 -1.97
N TYR A 307 21.48 5.90 -0.79
CA TYR A 307 20.40 5.10 -0.22
C TYR A 307 19.42 5.92 0.62
N ASN A 308 19.93 6.92 1.34
CA ASN A 308 19.12 7.70 2.26
C ASN A 308 19.73 9.09 2.49
N VAL A 309 18.90 10.05 2.89
CA VAL A 309 19.28 11.39 3.33
C VAL A 309 18.44 11.75 4.55
N TRP A 310 19.06 12.29 5.60
CA TRP A 310 18.36 12.61 6.85
C TRP A 310 18.97 13.83 7.54
N SER A 311 18.34 14.30 8.61
CA SER A 311 18.86 15.37 9.46
C SER A 311 19.00 14.92 10.91
N ASN A 312 19.97 15.49 11.62
CA ASN A 312 20.07 15.35 13.07
C ASN A 312 19.23 16.43 13.79
N ASN A 313 19.19 16.37 15.13
CA ASN A 313 18.48 17.35 15.96
C ASN A 313 18.95 18.81 15.81
N ASN A 314 20.15 19.03 15.29
CA ASN A 314 20.70 20.35 15.01
C ASN A 314 20.45 20.79 13.55
N LEU A 315 19.62 20.07 12.81
CA LEU A 315 19.32 20.31 11.38
C LEU A 315 20.58 20.29 10.51
N THR A 316 21.58 19.50 10.88
CA THR A 316 22.70 19.14 10.00
C THR A 316 22.29 17.93 9.19
N TYR A 317 22.52 17.97 7.87
CA TYR A 317 22.07 16.94 6.95
C TYR A 317 23.17 15.95 6.60
N TYR A 318 22.78 14.69 6.44
CA TYR A 318 23.68 13.59 6.11
C TYR A 318 23.06 12.73 5.02
N TYR A 319 23.91 12.02 4.29
CA TYR A 319 23.45 11.02 3.33
C TYR A 319 24.34 9.79 3.33
N LYS A 320 23.73 8.66 2.99
CA LYS A 320 24.35 7.33 2.98
C LYS A 320 24.55 6.89 1.54
N THR A 321 25.77 6.51 1.18
CA THR A 321 26.05 5.81 -0.08
C THR A 321 26.33 4.35 0.19
N GLY A 322 26.06 3.48 -0.77
CA GLY A 322 26.35 2.05 -0.64
C GLY A 322 26.93 1.45 -1.91
N LYS A 323 27.85 0.51 -1.74
CA LYS A 323 28.48 -0.23 -2.84
C LYS A 323 28.33 -1.72 -2.65
N ASP A 324 27.78 -2.40 -3.65
CA ASP A 324 27.65 -3.85 -3.63
C ASP A 324 29.05 -4.51 -3.59
N ARG A 325 29.24 -5.41 -2.62
CA ARG A 325 30.42 -6.25 -2.42
C ARG A 325 30.01 -7.71 -2.48
N TYR A 326 30.68 -8.46 -3.34
CA TYR A 326 30.48 -9.91 -3.47
C TYR A 326 31.45 -10.64 -2.54
N ILE A 327 30.90 -11.40 -1.60
CA ILE A 327 31.69 -12.20 -0.65
C ILE A 327 31.92 -13.60 -1.21
N ASN A 328 30.87 -14.19 -1.79
CA ASN A 328 30.91 -15.44 -2.54
C ASN A 328 29.76 -15.47 -3.55
N ASP A 329 29.65 -16.53 -4.34
CA ASP A 329 28.66 -16.68 -5.42
C ASP A 329 27.19 -16.56 -4.96
N TYR A 330 26.93 -16.58 -3.65
CA TYR A 330 25.60 -16.59 -3.06
C TYR A 330 25.33 -15.44 -2.08
N LYS A 331 26.34 -14.63 -1.72
CA LYS A 331 26.21 -13.55 -0.74
C LYS A 331 26.77 -12.24 -1.30
N THR A 332 25.85 -11.30 -1.54
CA THR A 332 26.16 -9.89 -1.82
C THR A 332 25.81 -9.07 -0.59
N VAL A 333 26.71 -8.18 -0.19
CA VAL A 333 26.53 -7.25 0.94
C VAL A 333 26.75 -5.84 0.41
N VAL A 334 26.13 -4.83 1.01
CA VAL A 334 26.37 -3.43 0.66
C VAL A 334 27.32 -2.84 1.69
N ASP A 335 28.45 -2.29 1.24
CA ASP A 335 29.34 -1.52 2.10
C ASP A 335 28.88 -0.05 2.09
N TYR A 336 28.46 0.44 3.25
CA TYR A 336 27.93 1.79 3.41
C TYR A 336 28.98 2.81 3.85
N LYS A 337 28.79 4.05 3.40
CA LYS A 337 29.51 5.23 3.87
C LYS A 337 28.54 6.36 4.14
N VAL A 338 28.89 7.24 5.07
CA VAL A 338 28.07 8.39 5.43
C VAL A 338 28.86 9.66 5.23
N TYR A 339 28.20 10.64 4.65
CA TYR A 339 28.75 11.96 4.38
C TYR A 339 27.85 13.00 5.00
N ARG A 340 28.45 14.11 5.39
CA ARG A 340 27.71 15.33 5.70
C ARG A 340 27.39 16.04 4.39
N LEU A 341 26.14 16.45 4.22
CA LEU A 341 25.64 17.01 2.97
C LEU A 341 26.27 18.37 2.64
N GLU A 342 26.41 19.26 3.64
CA GLU A 342 26.76 20.67 3.40
C GLU A 342 28.19 20.87 2.84
N ASP A 343 29.11 19.95 3.13
CA ASP A 343 30.50 20.05 2.68
C ASP A 343 31.08 18.75 2.13
N ASN A 344 30.22 17.78 1.84
CA ASN A 344 30.56 16.47 1.29
C ASN A 344 31.63 15.71 2.10
N LYS A 345 31.86 16.09 3.37
CA LYS A 345 32.89 15.45 4.17
C LYS A 345 32.38 14.13 4.69
N VAL A 346 33.23 13.11 4.54
CA VAL A 346 33.07 11.81 5.16
C VAL A 346 32.78 11.97 6.66
N PHE A 347 31.63 11.48 7.08
CA PHE A 347 31.22 11.36 8.47
C PHE A 347 31.60 10.00 9.03
N LEU A 348 31.23 8.91 8.32
CA LEU A 348 31.56 7.53 8.64
C LEU A 348 32.15 6.83 7.40
N ASP A 349 33.35 6.28 7.55
CA ASP A 349 34.04 5.45 6.55
C ASP A 349 34.81 4.35 7.29
N ALA A 350 34.05 3.51 8.00
CA ALA A 350 34.59 2.30 8.59
C ALA A 350 34.59 1.18 7.53
N PRO A 351 35.55 0.24 7.59
CA PRO A 351 35.53 -0.93 6.71
C PRO A 351 34.27 -1.77 6.91
N HIS A 352 33.72 -2.26 5.80
CA HIS A 352 32.61 -3.24 5.78
C HIS A 352 31.41 -2.86 6.67
N VAL A 353 31.00 -1.59 6.69
CA VAL A 353 29.75 -1.19 7.34
C VAL A 353 28.59 -1.76 6.55
N THR A 354 27.84 -2.68 7.14
CA THR A 354 26.77 -3.43 6.46
C THR A 354 25.37 -2.95 6.80
N GLU A 355 25.24 -2.14 7.85
CA GLU A 355 23.96 -1.62 8.31
C GLU A 355 24.17 -0.27 9.00
N ILE A 356 23.26 0.66 8.75
CA ILE A 356 23.25 1.99 9.35
C ILE A 356 21.82 2.33 9.76
N ILE A 357 21.62 2.62 11.04
CA ILE A 357 20.38 3.13 11.60
C ILE A 357 20.58 4.58 11.98
N GLU A 358 19.82 5.45 11.33
CA GLU A 358 19.84 6.87 11.56
C GLU A 358 18.91 7.25 12.73
N LYS A 359 19.41 8.06 13.67
CA LYS A 359 18.59 8.67 14.74
C LYS A 359 18.88 10.17 14.86
N PRO A 360 17.98 10.96 15.47
CA PRO A 360 18.18 12.39 15.58
C PRO A 360 19.40 12.81 16.42
N ASN A 361 19.82 11.98 17.39
CA ASN A 361 20.96 12.24 18.28
C ASN A 361 22.24 11.45 17.94
N CYS A 362 22.13 10.37 17.18
CA CYS A 362 23.25 9.50 16.84
C CYS A 362 23.03 8.73 15.55
N LEU A 363 24.11 8.11 15.10
CA LEU A 363 24.11 7.06 14.12
C LEU A 363 24.48 5.75 14.81
N VAL A 364 23.74 4.69 14.51
CA VAL A 364 24.05 3.34 14.96
C VAL A 364 24.48 2.53 13.75
N TYR A 365 25.59 1.80 13.83
CA TYR A 365 26.05 0.98 12.70
C TYR A 365 26.64 -0.35 13.15
N ILE A 366 26.70 -1.30 12.21
CA ILE A 366 27.36 -2.59 12.35
C ILE A 366 28.39 -2.75 11.24
N THR A 367 29.52 -3.37 11.57
CA THR A 367 30.44 -3.90 10.58
C THR A 367 30.32 -5.42 10.47
N GLU A 368 30.64 -5.97 9.31
CA GLU A 368 30.69 -7.44 9.15
C GLU A 368 31.80 -8.07 10.03
N ASP A 369 32.80 -7.29 10.42
CA ASP A 369 34.07 -7.77 10.97
C ASP A 369 34.07 -8.02 12.49
N ASP A 370 33.22 -7.32 13.27
CA ASP A 370 33.35 -7.30 14.73
C ASP A 370 32.11 -7.71 15.54
N ASN A 371 30.95 -7.92 14.90
CA ASN A 371 29.69 -8.23 15.58
C ASN A 371 29.37 -7.23 16.71
N ILE A 372 29.77 -5.96 16.55
CA ILE A 372 29.48 -4.90 17.52
C ILE A 372 28.47 -3.94 16.90
N LEU A 373 27.47 -3.57 17.69
CA LEU A 373 26.59 -2.45 17.38
C LEU A 373 27.20 -1.18 17.99
N HIS A 374 27.64 -0.27 17.12
CA HIS A 374 28.32 0.96 17.49
C HIS A 374 27.33 2.12 17.56
N PHE A 375 27.37 2.90 18.65
CA PHE A 375 26.57 4.12 18.79
C PHE A 375 27.50 5.33 18.72
N TYR A 376 27.42 6.06 17.61
CA TYR A 376 28.22 7.26 17.36
C TYR A 376 27.35 8.50 17.45
N ASP A 377 27.75 9.48 18.24
CA ASP A 377 27.12 10.80 18.18
C ASP A 377 27.57 11.57 16.92
N TYR A 378 26.82 12.62 16.57
CA TYR A 378 27.19 13.52 15.46
C TYR A 378 28.43 14.39 15.74
N GLY A 379 29.03 14.29 16.92
CA GLY A 379 30.35 14.82 17.24
C GLY A 379 31.49 13.87 16.85
N LYS A 380 31.20 12.75 16.19
CA LYS A 380 32.15 11.67 15.85
C LYS A 380 32.76 10.99 17.08
N VAL A 381 32.04 10.99 18.20
CA VAL A 381 32.44 10.28 19.41
C VAL A 381 31.61 9.02 19.53
N GLU A 382 32.29 7.88 19.61
CA GLU A 382 31.66 6.62 19.98
C GLU A 382 31.24 6.66 21.45
N ARG A 383 29.93 6.63 21.67
CA ARG A 383 29.34 6.82 23.00
C ARG A 383 29.02 5.50 23.69
N TYR A 384 28.67 4.48 22.90
CA TYR A 384 28.25 3.19 23.44
C TYR A 384 28.56 2.08 22.43
N LYS A 385 28.77 0.87 22.95
CA LYS A 385 28.95 -0.37 22.19
C LYS A 385 28.10 -1.45 22.79
N LEU A 386 27.57 -2.30 21.92
CA LEU A 386 26.83 -3.47 22.34
C LEU A 386 27.35 -4.69 21.57
N GLN A 387 27.78 -5.71 22.30
CA GLN A 387 28.25 -6.96 21.71
C GLN A 387 27.06 -7.78 21.23
N LEU A 388 27.10 -8.21 19.97
CA LEU A 388 26.14 -9.11 19.37
C LEU A 388 26.74 -10.52 19.28
N ALA A 389 25.88 -11.54 19.18
CA ALA A 389 26.30 -12.90 18.93
C ALA A 389 26.80 -13.11 17.49
N PHE A 390 26.27 -12.32 16.54
CA PHE A 390 26.61 -12.30 15.12
C PHE A 390 26.23 -10.93 14.50
N SER A 391 26.74 -10.60 13.32
CA SER A 391 26.53 -9.30 12.63
C SER A 391 25.48 -9.35 11.50
N ASP A 392 25.02 -10.54 11.12
CA ASP A 392 24.12 -10.71 9.98
C ASP A 392 22.70 -10.19 10.27
N MET A 393 22.25 -9.22 9.47
CA MET A 393 20.92 -8.62 9.53
C MET A 393 19.93 -9.29 8.57
N HIS A 394 20.33 -10.31 7.81
CA HIS A 394 19.40 -11.01 6.94
C HIS A 394 18.63 -12.07 7.73
N HIS A 395 17.30 -11.99 7.65
CA HIS A 395 16.37 -12.90 8.30
C HIS A 395 15.41 -13.48 7.26
N ASN A 396 14.80 -14.61 7.58
CA ASN A 396 13.77 -15.24 6.77
C ASN A 396 12.84 -16.05 7.67
N GLU A 397 11.94 -16.84 7.07
CA GLU A 397 11.01 -17.72 7.80
C GLU A 397 11.68 -18.78 8.70
N LEU A 398 13.02 -18.90 8.66
CA LEU A 398 13.80 -19.89 9.41
C LEU A 398 14.90 -19.26 10.28
N THR A 399 15.17 -17.96 10.16
CA THR A 399 16.30 -17.32 10.83
C THR A 399 15.97 -15.96 11.41
N HIS A 400 16.51 -15.69 12.59
CA HIS A 400 16.50 -14.36 13.22
C HIS A 400 17.67 -13.49 12.72
N PRO A 401 17.47 -12.17 12.72
CA PRO A 401 18.58 -11.23 12.53
C PRO A 401 19.45 -11.13 13.78
N ALA A 402 20.59 -10.44 13.69
CA ALA A 402 21.45 -10.19 14.85
C ALA A 402 20.71 -9.48 15.99
N PHE A 403 19.88 -8.49 15.64
CA PHE A 403 19.00 -7.81 16.58
C PHE A 403 17.75 -7.28 15.89
N GLN A 404 16.77 -6.90 16.69
CA GLN A 404 15.55 -6.21 16.26
C GLN A 404 15.31 -5.00 17.16
N ILE A 405 14.98 -3.83 16.58
CA ILE A 405 14.44 -2.70 17.33
C ILE A 405 13.02 -3.05 17.75
N TRP A 406 12.81 -3.32 19.05
CA TRP A 406 11.50 -3.70 19.56
C TRP A 406 10.65 -2.47 19.93
N ARG A 407 11.28 -1.45 20.51
CA ARG A 407 10.62 -0.20 20.87
C ARG A 407 11.59 0.96 20.71
N GLU A 408 11.07 2.10 20.30
CA GLU A 408 11.86 3.31 20.20
C GLU A 408 11.07 4.57 20.55
N SER A 409 11.82 5.58 20.96
CA SER A 409 11.40 6.97 21.15
C SER A 409 12.60 7.87 20.89
N ASP A 410 12.41 9.19 20.88
CA ASP A 410 13.49 10.17 20.70
C ASP A 410 14.67 10.01 21.68
N LYS A 411 14.41 9.39 22.84
CA LYS A 411 15.38 9.25 23.94
C LYS A 411 15.85 7.83 24.19
N TYR A 412 15.11 6.82 23.73
CA TYR A 412 15.38 5.43 24.09
C TYR A 412 15.24 4.52 22.89
N MET A 413 16.15 3.55 22.81
CA MET A 413 16.07 2.45 21.87
C MET A 413 16.13 1.13 22.66
N THR A 414 15.09 0.33 22.55
CA THR A 414 15.05 -1.01 23.13
C THR A 414 15.24 -2.05 22.02
N LEU A 415 16.28 -2.85 22.20
CA LEU A 415 16.73 -3.86 21.25
C LEU A 415 16.44 -5.25 21.81
N ARG A 416 16.04 -6.17 20.93
CA ARG A 416 16.10 -7.61 21.16
C ARG A 416 17.36 -8.13 20.47
N ILE A 417 18.30 -8.67 21.24
CA ILE A 417 19.57 -9.18 20.74
C ILE A 417 19.49 -10.69 20.74
N TYR A 418 19.51 -11.30 19.56
CA TYR A 418 19.35 -12.75 19.44
C TYR A 418 20.66 -13.46 19.74
N LYS A 419 20.58 -14.54 20.53
CA LYS A 419 21.78 -15.33 20.90
C LYS A 419 22.25 -16.26 19.79
N GLY A 420 21.41 -16.49 18.77
CA GLY A 420 21.71 -17.31 17.62
C GLY A 420 20.73 -17.06 16.48
N ARG A 421 21.06 -17.57 15.29
CA ARG A 421 20.22 -17.40 14.09
C ARG A 421 18.97 -18.26 14.09
N GLU A 422 18.96 -19.38 14.82
CA GLU A 422 17.83 -20.31 14.81
C GLU A 422 16.57 -19.66 15.40
N LEU A 423 15.41 -19.94 14.79
CA LEU A 423 14.14 -19.45 15.31
C LEU A 423 13.86 -19.99 16.72
N GLY A 424 13.91 -19.08 17.69
CA GLY A 424 13.57 -19.32 19.09
C GLY A 424 13.25 -18.00 19.79
N ASN A 425 12.86 -18.09 21.06
CA ASN A 425 12.62 -16.90 21.91
C ASN A 425 13.84 -16.56 22.78
N ASP A 426 15.04 -16.98 22.37
CA ASP A 426 16.26 -16.70 23.12
C ASP A 426 16.93 -15.42 22.61
N TYR A 427 16.55 -14.33 23.26
CA TYR A 427 17.13 -13.01 23.05
C TYR A 427 17.30 -12.32 24.40
N ASP A 428 18.31 -11.47 24.49
CA ASP A 428 18.42 -10.50 25.57
C ASP A 428 17.73 -9.20 25.15
N THR A 429 17.20 -8.46 26.12
CA THR A 429 16.59 -7.15 25.86
C THR A 429 17.48 -6.09 26.46
N GLU A 430 17.91 -5.14 25.64
CA GLU A 430 18.79 -4.04 26.06
C GLU A 430 18.12 -2.72 25.74
N THR A 431 18.09 -1.79 26.69
CA THR A 431 17.54 -0.44 26.49
C THR A 431 18.63 0.60 26.63
N VAL A 432 18.93 1.29 25.53
CA VAL A 432 19.94 2.35 25.47
C VAL A 432 19.24 3.72 25.55
N ASN A 433 19.63 4.54 26.52
CA ASN A 433 19.27 5.95 26.57
C ASN A 433 20.16 6.75 25.60
N LEU A 434 19.59 7.21 24.50
CA LEU A 434 20.28 7.95 23.43
C LEU A 434 20.62 9.40 23.82
N SER A 435 20.09 9.92 24.93
CA SER A 435 20.39 11.28 25.42
C SER A 435 21.57 11.29 26.40
N ASN A 436 21.65 10.29 27.27
CA ASN A 436 22.66 10.21 28.33
C ASN A 436 23.72 9.12 28.10
N TRP A 437 23.54 8.26 27.10
CA TRP A 437 24.43 7.12 26.79
C TRP A 437 24.54 6.12 27.93
N GLU A 438 23.43 5.90 28.64
CA GLU A 438 23.31 4.96 29.75
C GLU A 438 22.44 3.77 29.32
N ALA A 439 22.88 2.55 29.60
CA ALA A 439 22.03 1.37 29.49
C ALA A 439 21.24 1.20 30.79
N ASN A 440 19.92 1.05 30.67
CA ASN A 440 19.07 0.67 31.80
C ASN A 440 18.73 -0.81 31.66
N TYR A 441 19.17 -1.59 32.65
CA TYR A 441 18.83 -3.01 32.80
C TYR A 441 17.41 -3.19 33.36
#